data_AF-A0A317AKX5-F1
#
_entry.id   AF-A0A317AKX5-F1
#
_cell.length_a   1.000
_cell.length_b   1.000
_cell.length_c   1.000
_cell.angle_alpha   90.00
_cell.angle_beta   90.00
_cell.angle_gamma   90.00
#
_symmetry.space_group_name_H-M   'P 1'
#
loop_
_entity.id
_entity.type
_entity.pdbx_description
1 polymer ?
#
loop_
_entity_poly.entity_id
_entity_poly.type
_entity_poly.pdbx_seq_one_letter_code
_entity_poly.pdbx_strand_id
1 'polypeptide(L)'
;MCHLYDALRQLGYLDTAWVQLDKVMSLHISSLFLGQVRTESPRSMANRAFLDCGAPPELFRSSGSNRNRREKNFEKLLVKSTNKSGAFDWSPMMAIVADHLHDREPLRRTLFRLDEEMVAQESKATGRSNTKSFLENSDPIAFLERLRDQVKHFNLHFAADYYGPVRTCGGLFETMVPDDEQQKGHSVQNPATADLCAVLSILGELAVLSERARPGTPAEKSPVATHIAGVLKNYIQGGMSVAELHSKFKYRESE
;
A
#
# COMPACT_ATOMS: atom_id res chain seq x y z
N MET A 1 4.29 -5.26 1.04
CA MET A 1 4.97 -5.78 -0.18
C MET A 1 5.23 -4.73 -1.23
N CYS A 2 4.24 -3.96 -1.69
CA CYS A 2 4.41 -2.94 -2.74
C CYS A 2 5.64 -2.03 -2.49
N HIS A 3 5.73 -1.42 -1.31
CA HIS A 3 6.87 -0.58 -0.91
C HIS A 3 8.22 -1.30 -0.92
N LEU A 4 8.27 -2.55 -0.43
CA LEU A 4 9.50 -3.35 -0.39
C LEU A 4 9.96 -3.71 -1.80
N TYR A 5 9.05 -4.20 -2.65
CA TYR A 5 9.35 -4.53 -4.04
C TYR A 5 9.84 -3.29 -4.81
N ASP A 6 9.15 -2.16 -4.67
CA ASP A 6 9.55 -0.91 -5.32
C ASP A 6 10.95 -0.44 -4.88
N ALA A 7 11.23 -0.46 -3.57
CA ALA A 7 12.54 -0.10 -3.04
C ALA A 7 13.65 -1.02 -3.59
N LEU A 8 13.43 -2.34 -3.63
CA LEU A 8 14.40 -3.29 -4.17
C LEU A 8 14.66 -3.07 -5.67
N ARG A 9 13.63 -2.69 -6.45
CA ARG A 9 13.77 -2.33 -7.87
C ARG A 9 14.57 -1.04 -8.05
N GLN A 10 14.23 0.04 -7.34
CA GLN A 10 14.89 1.35 -7.48
C GLN A 10 16.35 1.33 -7.01
N LEU A 11 16.64 0.55 -5.98
CA LEU A 11 17.99 0.37 -5.44
C LEU A 11 18.83 -0.66 -6.22
N GLY A 12 18.28 -1.28 -7.27
CA GLY A 12 19.03 -2.21 -8.12
C GLY A 12 19.28 -3.60 -7.52
N TYR A 13 18.58 -3.97 -6.43
CA TYR A 13 18.63 -5.33 -5.88
C TYR A 13 17.77 -6.30 -6.69
N LEU A 14 16.69 -5.82 -7.30
CA LEU A 14 15.76 -6.61 -8.11
C LEU A 14 15.69 -6.07 -9.53
N ASP A 15 16.12 -6.87 -10.50
CA ASP A 15 16.13 -6.53 -11.94
C ASP A 15 14.87 -7.04 -12.68
N THR A 16 14.14 -7.96 -12.07
CA THR A 16 13.01 -8.67 -12.69
C THR A 16 11.67 -8.04 -12.26
N ALA A 17 10.76 -7.84 -13.20
CA ALA A 17 9.45 -7.21 -12.96
C ALA A 17 8.39 -8.22 -12.50
N TRP A 18 7.61 -7.87 -11.48
CA TRP A 18 6.45 -8.63 -11.04
C TRP A 18 5.17 -7.98 -11.55
N VAL A 19 4.74 -8.39 -12.76
CA VAL A 19 3.64 -7.78 -13.51
C VAL A 19 2.34 -7.59 -12.69
N GLN A 20 1.97 -8.59 -11.88
CA GLN A 20 0.76 -8.51 -11.06
C GLN A 20 0.88 -7.44 -9.97
N LEU A 21 2.03 -7.35 -9.30
CA LEU A 21 2.27 -6.36 -8.26
C LEU A 21 2.43 -4.96 -8.87
N ASP A 22 3.08 -4.84 -10.03
CA ASP A 22 3.16 -3.59 -10.80
C ASP A 22 1.75 -3.05 -11.14
N LYS A 23 0.82 -3.94 -11.53
CA LYS A 23 -0.57 -3.57 -11.80
C LYS A 23 -1.27 -3.04 -10.54
N VAL A 24 -1.13 -3.72 -9.39
CA VAL A 24 -1.70 -3.27 -8.12
C VAL A 24 -1.13 -1.91 -7.71
N MET A 25 0.20 -1.73 -7.81
CA MET A 25 0.86 -0.46 -7.52
C MET A 25 0.37 0.66 -8.42
N SER A 26 0.16 0.40 -9.71
CA SER A 26 -0.36 1.40 -10.65
C SER A 26 -1.80 1.81 -10.34
N LEU A 27 -2.66 0.87 -9.93
CA LEU A 27 -4.05 1.16 -9.56
C LEU A 27 -4.13 1.97 -8.27
N HIS A 28 -3.24 1.68 -7.31
CA HIS A 28 -3.26 2.25 -5.97
C HIS A 28 -2.11 3.24 -5.73
N ILE A 29 -1.60 3.86 -6.80
CA ILE A 29 -0.46 4.78 -6.71
C ILE A 29 -0.74 5.97 -5.79
N SER A 30 -1.97 6.47 -5.80
CA SER A 30 -2.39 7.63 -5.00
C SER A 30 -2.43 7.32 -3.51
N SER A 31 -2.89 6.12 -3.13
CA SER A 31 -2.97 5.68 -1.73
C SER A 31 -1.61 5.20 -1.24
N LEU A 32 -0.99 4.25 -1.94
CA LEU A 32 0.28 3.63 -1.54
C LEU A 32 1.45 4.60 -1.60
N PHE A 33 1.57 5.38 -2.67
CA PHE A 33 2.76 6.18 -2.97
C PHE A 33 2.49 7.68 -3.07
N LEU A 34 1.36 8.15 -2.52
CA LEU A 34 0.97 9.57 -2.57
C LEU A 34 1.02 10.15 -4.01
N GLY A 35 0.73 9.32 -5.01
CA GLY A 35 0.69 9.69 -6.42
C GLY A 35 2.04 9.63 -7.15
N GLN A 36 3.13 9.20 -6.50
CA GLN A 36 4.47 9.20 -7.11
C GLN A 36 5.25 7.92 -6.80
N VAL A 37 5.55 7.09 -7.79
CA VAL A 37 6.36 5.87 -7.54
C VAL A 37 7.86 6.13 -7.68
N ARG A 38 8.29 7.05 -8.55
CA ARG A 38 9.66 7.09 -9.06
C ARG A 38 10.52 8.21 -8.45
N THR A 39 11.82 7.95 -8.36
CA THR A 39 12.91 8.94 -8.15
C THR A 39 12.99 9.57 -6.77
N GLU A 40 12.77 8.76 -5.75
CA GLU A 40 12.88 9.21 -4.37
C GLU A 40 14.20 8.81 -3.72
N SER A 41 14.66 9.62 -2.77
CA SER A 41 15.76 9.17 -1.91
C SER A 41 15.30 7.91 -1.14
N PRO A 42 16.21 6.99 -0.81
CA PRO A 42 15.86 5.76 -0.07
C PRO A 42 15.16 6.05 1.26
N ARG A 43 15.50 7.17 1.87
CA ARG A 43 14.84 7.70 3.05
C ARG A 43 13.40 8.14 2.80
N SER A 44 13.10 8.75 1.66
CA SER A 44 11.74 9.14 1.31
C SER A 44 10.87 7.91 1.02
N MET A 45 11.42 6.89 0.34
CA MET A 45 10.76 5.59 0.15
C MET A 45 10.37 4.97 1.50
N ALA A 46 11.32 4.91 2.44
CA ALA A 46 11.04 4.39 3.78
C ALA A 46 10.01 5.24 4.54
N ASN A 47 10.16 6.58 4.56
CA ASN A 47 9.21 7.48 5.22
C ASN A 47 7.78 7.31 4.70
N ARG A 48 7.59 7.12 3.39
CA ARG A 48 6.28 6.88 2.79
C ARG A 48 5.69 5.56 3.25
N ALA A 49 6.47 4.48 3.23
CA ALA A 49 6.04 3.21 3.76
C ALA A 49 5.61 3.34 5.23
N PHE A 50 6.40 4.02 6.06
CA PHE A 50 6.02 4.23 7.45
C PHE A 50 4.71 5.06 7.57
N LEU A 51 4.56 6.14 6.79
CA LEU A 51 3.34 6.98 6.81
C LEU A 51 2.09 6.25 6.30
N ASP A 52 2.26 5.34 5.34
CA ASP A 52 1.20 4.48 4.81
C ASP A 52 0.75 3.45 5.85
N CYS A 53 1.70 2.88 6.58
CA CYS A 53 1.47 1.98 7.72
C CYS A 53 0.99 2.70 8.99
N GLY A 54 0.64 3.98 8.90
CA GLY A 54 0.05 4.74 10.00
C GLY A 54 1.05 5.27 11.04
N ALA A 55 2.34 5.31 10.73
CA ALA A 55 3.34 5.89 11.63
C ALA A 55 3.15 7.42 11.74
N PRO A 56 3.18 8.00 12.95
CA PRO A 56 3.00 9.44 13.14
C PRO A 56 4.11 10.27 12.44
N PRO A 57 3.76 11.35 11.70
CA PRO A 57 4.74 12.20 11.02
C PRO A 57 5.86 12.76 11.93
N GLU A 58 5.58 12.89 13.23
CA GLU A 58 6.51 13.33 14.27
C GLU A 58 7.75 12.43 14.39
N LEU A 59 7.65 11.16 13.97
CA LEU A 59 8.77 10.22 13.94
C LEU A 59 9.86 10.66 12.97
N PHE A 60 9.49 11.31 11.87
CA PHE A 60 10.42 11.68 10.81
C PHE A 60 11.03 13.08 11.01
N ARG A 61 10.29 13.99 11.68
CA ARG A 61 10.71 15.37 11.97
C ARG A 61 11.87 15.47 12.97
N SER A 62 12.13 14.45 13.78
CA SER A 62 13.18 14.47 14.83
C SER A 62 14.57 13.99 14.37
N SER A 63 14.74 13.74 13.06
CA SER A 63 15.95 13.12 12.50
C SER A 63 17.21 13.99 12.45
N GLY A 64 17.22 15.15 13.11
CA GLY A 64 18.39 16.03 13.19
C GLY A 64 19.21 15.89 14.48
N SER A 65 18.71 15.27 15.57
CA SER A 65 19.26 15.61 16.90
C SER A 65 19.70 14.50 17.85
N ASN A 66 19.40 13.20 17.69
CA ASN A 66 19.99 12.20 18.63
C ASN A 66 19.89 10.75 18.15
N ARG A 67 21.04 10.13 17.89
CA ARG A 67 21.20 8.75 17.37
C ARG A 67 20.90 7.65 18.41
N ASN A 68 21.07 7.93 19.71
CA ASN A 68 21.15 6.87 20.73
C ASN A 68 19.85 6.56 21.51
N ARG A 69 18.71 7.20 21.19
CA ARG A 69 17.44 6.99 21.91
C ARG A 69 16.36 6.27 21.08
N ARG A 70 16.67 5.90 19.84
CA ARG A 70 15.70 5.54 18.79
C ARG A 70 15.20 4.10 18.81
N GLU A 71 16.01 3.13 19.23
CA GLU A 71 15.63 1.72 19.13
C GLU A 71 14.55 1.30 20.13
N LYS A 72 14.47 1.95 21.30
CA LYS A 72 13.60 1.47 22.40
C LYS A 72 12.14 1.95 22.37
N ASN A 73 11.75 2.80 21.42
CA ASN A 73 10.38 3.34 21.35
C ASN A 73 9.73 3.19 19.97
N PHE A 74 10.39 2.56 19.00
CA PHE A 74 9.87 2.43 17.64
C PHE A 74 8.56 1.60 17.61
N GLU A 75 8.57 0.43 18.24
CA GLU A 75 7.38 -0.42 18.40
C GLU A 75 6.24 0.31 19.14
N LYS A 76 6.55 1.02 20.23
CA LYS A 76 5.54 1.78 21.01
C LYS A 76 4.92 2.94 20.24
N LEU A 77 5.61 3.49 19.24
CA LEU A 77 5.12 4.59 18.42
C LEU A 77 4.34 4.11 17.19
N LEU A 78 4.60 2.89 16.70
CA LEU A 78 3.74 2.19 15.74
C LEU A 78 2.38 1.80 16.35
N VAL A 79 2.33 1.57 17.66
CA VAL A 79 1.09 1.24 18.39
C VAL A 79 0.18 2.47 18.58
N LYS A 80 0.67 3.70 18.38
CA LYS A 80 -0.20 4.87 18.40
C LYS A 80 -1.07 4.88 17.15
N SER A 81 -2.36 4.58 17.32
CA SER A 81 -3.29 4.53 16.21
C SER A 81 -3.37 5.88 15.50
N THR A 82 -3.02 5.87 14.22
CA THR A 82 -3.56 6.86 13.30
C THR A 82 -4.80 6.25 12.63
N ASN A 83 -5.64 7.06 12.00
CA ASN A 83 -6.78 6.55 11.22
C ASN A 83 -6.35 5.81 9.94
N LYS A 84 -5.05 5.67 9.68
CA LYS A 84 -4.51 4.97 8.51
C LYS A 84 -4.24 3.52 8.86
N SER A 85 -4.73 2.61 8.03
CA SER A 85 -4.63 1.16 8.22
C SER A 85 -3.69 0.46 7.22
N GLY A 86 -3.12 1.19 6.26
CA GLY A 86 -2.39 0.59 5.13
C GLY A 86 -3.28 -0.25 4.20
N ALA A 87 -4.61 -0.16 4.33
CA ALA A 87 -5.55 -0.83 3.46
C ALA A 87 -5.64 -0.14 2.10
N PHE A 88 -6.03 -0.89 1.07
CA PHE A 88 -6.36 -0.29 -0.21
C PHE A 88 -7.63 0.56 -0.07
N ASP A 89 -7.46 1.87 0.06
CA ASP A 89 -8.58 2.78 0.12
C ASP A 89 -9.25 2.87 -1.25
N TRP A 90 -10.51 2.44 -1.30
CA TRP A 90 -11.36 2.72 -2.44
C TRP A 90 -11.69 4.21 -2.47
N SER A 91 -11.81 4.79 -3.66
CA SER A 91 -12.34 6.14 -3.74
C SER A 91 -13.74 6.18 -3.13
N PRO A 92 -14.17 7.30 -2.51
CA PRO A 92 -15.49 7.39 -1.92
C PRO A 92 -16.62 7.01 -2.90
N MET A 93 -16.48 7.38 -4.17
CA MET A 93 -17.41 6.99 -5.23
C MET A 93 -17.39 5.48 -5.53
N MET A 94 -16.23 4.83 -5.51
CA MET A 94 -16.14 3.37 -5.67
C MET A 94 -16.82 2.64 -4.52
N ALA A 95 -16.67 3.13 -3.28
CA ALA A 95 -17.33 2.55 -2.12
C ALA A 95 -18.86 2.64 -2.26
N ILE A 96 -19.39 3.77 -2.71
CA ILE A 96 -20.83 3.96 -3.00
C ILE A 96 -21.32 2.96 -4.06
N VAL A 97 -20.59 2.81 -5.17
CA VAL A 97 -20.96 1.85 -6.23
C VAL A 97 -20.88 0.41 -5.72
N ALA A 98 -19.89 0.08 -4.92
CA ALA A 98 -19.76 -1.25 -4.38
C ALA A 98 -20.86 -1.60 -3.39
N ASP A 99 -21.33 -0.67 -2.55
CA ASP A 99 -22.50 -0.91 -1.69
C ASP A 99 -23.72 -1.32 -2.52
N HIS A 100 -23.91 -0.70 -3.68
CA HIS A 100 -24.97 -1.08 -4.61
C HIS A 100 -24.76 -2.48 -5.22
N LEU A 101 -23.54 -2.77 -5.68
CA LEU A 101 -23.20 -4.08 -6.30
C LEU A 101 -23.31 -5.25 -5.32
N HIS A 102 -23.24 -5.01 -4.02
CA HIS A 102 -23.42 -6.02 -2.97
C HIS A 102 -24.83 -6.00 -2.36
N ASP A 103 -25.82 -5.40 -3.04
CA ASP A 103 -27.22 -5.30 -2.61
C ASP A 103 -27.43 -4.64 -1.24
N ARG A 104 -26.46 -3.84 -0.77
CA ARG A 104 -26.56 -3.11 0.51
C ARG A 104 -27.38 -1.83 0.37
N GLU A 105 -27.51 -1.32 -0.85
CA GLU A 105 -28.17 -0.04 -1.11
C GLU A 105 -28.92 -0.03 -2.46
N PRO A 106 -30.16 0.52 -2.51
CA PRO A 106 -30.91 0.63 -3.76
C PRO A 106 -30.35 1.72 -4.68
N LEU A 107 -30.44 1.49 -6.00
CA LEU A 107 -29.87 2.36 -7.05
C LEU A 107 -30.22 3.85 -6.87
N ARG A 108 -31.48 4.17 -6.51
CA ARG A 108 -31.91 5.56 -6.32
C ARG A 108 -31.05 6.26 -5.26
N ARG A 109 -30.79 5.60 -4.13
CA ARG A 109 -30.00 6.17 -3.03
C ARG A 109 -28.52 6.24 -3.40
N THR A 110 -28.02 5.26 -4.15
CA THR A 110 -26.67 5.27 -4.73
C THR A 110 -26.45 6.49 -5.63
N LEU A 111 -27.41 6.82 -6.51
CA LEU A 111 -27.31 7.99 -7.40
C LEU A 111 -27.26 9.32 -6.63
N PHE A 112 -28.06 9.46 -5.56
CA PHE A 112 -27.99 10.64 -4.69
C PHE A 112 -26.64 10.75 -3.98
N ARG A 113 -26.12 9.65 -3.42
CA ARG A 113 -24.78 9.65 -2.77
C ARG A 113 -23.66 9.97 -3.77
N LEU A 114 -23.77 9.47 -5.00
CA LEU A 114 -22.81 9.79 -6.07
C LEU A 114 -22.86 11.27 -6.44
N ASP A 115 -24.05 11.86 -6.52
CA ASP A 115 -24.21 13.29 -6.75
C ASP A 115 -23.59 14.12 -5.62
N GLU A 116 -23.87 13.79 -4.36
CA GLU A 116 -23.28 14.43 -3.18
C GLU A 116 -21.74 14.37 -3.20
N GLU A 117 -21.18 13.21 -3.55
CA GLU A 117 -19.72 13.04 -3.62
C GLU A 117 -19.11 13.80 -4.81
N MET A 118 -19.78 13.83 -5.97
CA MET A 118 -19.34 14.64 -7.12
C MET A 118 -19.32 16.13 -6.75
N VAL A 119 -20.35 16.62 -6.06
CA VAL A 119 -20.42 18.00 -5.54
C VAL A 119 -19.30 18.28 -4.55
N ALA A 120 -19.01 17.33 -3.65
CA ALA A 120 -17.93 17.45 -2.67
C ALA A 120 -16.55 17.52 -3.34
N GLN A 121 -16.30 16.70 -4.36
CA GLN A 121 -15.05 16.71 -5.11
C GLN A 121 -14.85 18.00 -5.90
N GLU A 122 -15.90 18.51 -6.54
CA GLU A 122 -15.83 19.78 -7.30
C GLU A 122 -15.64 20.99 -6.38
N SER A 123 -16.28 20.98 -5.21
CA SER A 123 -16.08 22.00 -4.20
C SER A 123 -14.65 22.00 -3.65
N LYS A 124 -14.05 20.82 -3.46
CA LYS A 124 -12.62 20.69 -3.09
C LYS A 124 -11.68 21.18 -4.19
N ALA A 125 -11.97 20.86 -5.46
CA ALA A 125 -11.13 21.24 -6.59
C ALA A 125 -11.16 22.75 -6.89
N THR A 126 -12.34 23.36 -6.78
CA THR A 126 -12.54 24.78 -7.09
C THR A 126 -12.36 25.70 -5.88
N GLY A 127 -12.31 25.14 -4.67
CA GLY A 127 -12.31 25.89 -3.41
C GLY A 127 -13.61 26.66 -3.14
N ARG A 128 -14.67 26.43 -3.93
CA ARG A 128 -15.97 27.12 -3.81
C ARG A 128 -16.98 26.17 -3.18
N SER A 129 -17.52 26.55 -2.03
CA SER A 129 -18.50 25.75 -1.29
C SER A 129 -19.91 25.72 -1.90
N ASN A 130 -20.17 26.47 -2.99
CA ASN A 130 -21.53 26.70 -3.50
C ASN A 130 -21.91 25.80 -4.69
N THR A 131 -21.17 24.73 -4.93
CA THR A 131 -21.54 23.75 -5.95
C THR A 131 -22.87 23.11 -5.56
N LYS A 132 -23.90 23.29 -6.38
CA LYS A 132 -25.24 22.70 -6.14
C LYS A 132 -25.30 21.29 -6.73
N SER A 133 -26.25 20.48 -6.25
CA SER A 133 -26.57 19.15 -6.77
C SER A 133 -26.62 19.16 -8.30
N PHE A 134 -25.89 18.26 -8.96
CA PHE A 134 -25.98 18.11 -10.42
C PHE A 134 -27.29 17.42 -10.78
N LEU A 135 -27.71 16.44 -9.99
CA LEU A 135 -28.95 15.70 -10.21
C LEU A 135 -30.19 16.62 -10.18
N GLU A 136 -30.20 17.64 -9.33
CA GLU A 136 -31.32 18.59 -9.23
C GLU A 136 -31.23 19.78 -10.21
N ASN A 137 -30.02 20.17 -10.63
CA ASN A 137 -29.80 21.41 -11.40
C ASN A 137 -29.37 21.18 -12.85
N SER A 138 -29.16 19.93 -13.28
CA SER A 138 -28.84 19.57 -14.67
C SER A 138 -29.83 18.58 -15.26
N ASP A 139 -29.87 18.52 -16.59
CA ASP A 139 -30.62 17.48 -17.31
C ASP A 139 -30.15 16.08 -16.86
N PRO A 140 -31.05 15.13 -16.52
CA PRO A 140 -30.67 13.78 -16.11
C PRO A 140 -29.67 13.09 -17.05
N ILE A 141 -29.75 13.35 -18.36
CA ILE A 141 -28.79 12.82 -19.34
C ILE A 141 -27.39 13.40 -19.08
N ALA A 142 -27.28 14.72 -18.88
CA ALA A 142 -26.01 15.38 -18.59
C ALA A 142 -25.37 14.89 -17.28
N PHE A 143 -26.17 14.63 -16.24
CA PHE A 143 -25.70 13.98 -15.01
C PHE A 143 -25.11 12.60 -15.30
N LEU A 144 -25.83 11.75 -16.04
CA LEU A 144 -25.38 10.40 -16.36
C LEU A 144 -24.12 10.38 -17.22
N GLU A 145 -23.99 11.31 -18.16
CA GLU A 145 -22.76 11.46 -18.96
C GLU A 145 -21.56 11.85 -18.09
N ARG A 146 -21.75 12.80 -17.16
CA ARG A 146 -20.70 13.20 -16.22
C ARG A 146 -20.33 12.06 -15.27
N LEU A 147 -21.32 11.32 -14.78
CA LEU A 147 -21.11 10.15 -13.93
C LEU A 147 -20.32 9.06 -14.68
N ARG A 148 -20.69 8.76 -15.93
CA ARG A 148 -19.99 7.80 -16.79
C ARG A 148 -18.50 8.12 -16.87
N ASP A 149 -18.15 9.38 -17.07
CA ASP A 149 -16.77 9.81 -17.21
C ASP A 149 -16.01 9.68 -15.87
N GLN A 150 -16.66 10.00 -14.75
CA GLN A 150 -16.09 9.83 -13.40
C GLN A 150 -15.85 8.35 -13.06
N VAL A 151 -16.77 7.45 -13.40
CA VAL A 151 -16.66 6.02 -13.03
C VAL A 151 -15.90 5.18 -14.05
N LYS A 152 -15.43 5.76 -15.16
CA LYS A 152 -14.79 5.03 -16.27
C LYS A 152 -13.61 4.14 -15.82
N HIS A 153 -12.90 4.55 -14.78
CA HIS A 153 -11.74 3.84 -14.25
C HIS A 153 -12.11 2.71 -13.27
N PHE A 154 -13.35 2.64 -12.77
CA PHE A 154 -13.76 1.67 -11.74
C PHE A 154 -13.65 0.24 -12.22
N ASN A 155 -13.93 0.01 -13.51
CA ASN A 155 -13.80 -1.31 -14.12
C ASN A 155 -12.39 -1.90 -13.94
N LEU A 156 -11.35 -1.07 -13.96
CA LEU A 156 -9.97 -1.54 -13.76
C LEU A 156 -9.75 -2.04 -12.32
N HIS A 157 -10.39 -1.40 -11.34
CA HIS A 157 -10.30 -1.78 -9.94
C HIS A 157 -11.17 -3.00 -9.63
N PHE A 158 -12.42 -3.05 -10.10
CA PHE A 158 -13.32 -4.19 -9.86
C PHE A 158 -12.90 -5.46 -10.60
N ALA A 159 -12.21 -5.33 -11.74
CA ALA A 159 -11.66 -6.47 -12.48
C ALA A 159 -10.29 -6.93 -11.95
N ALA A 160 -9.70 -6.25 -10.97
CA ALA A 160 -8.42 -6.65 -10.40
C ALA A 160 -8.60 -7.76 -9.37
N ASP A 161 -7.86 -8.87 -9.55
CA ASP A 161 -7.74 -9.90 -8.52
C ASP A 161 -6.79 -9.41 -7.42
N TYR A 162 -7.35 -9.07 -6.25
CA TYR A 162 -6.58 -8.72 -5.06
C TYR A 162 -6.25 -9.93 -4.19
N TYR A 163 -7.06 -11.00 -4.25
CA TYR A 163 -6.89 -12.17 -3.39
C TYR A 163 -5.67 -13.00 -3.78
N GLY A 164 -5.43 -13.20 -5.08
CA GLY A 164 -4.24 -13.90 -5.59
C GLY A 164 -2.94 -13.27 -5.11
N PRO A 165 -2.71 -11.96 -5.35
CA PRO A 165 -1.53 -11.25 -4.86
C PRO A 165 -1.39 -11.27 -3.34
N VAL A 166 -2.49 -11.09 -2.57
CA VAL A 166 -2.44 -11.11 -1.11
C VAL A 166 -1.94 -12.45 -0.58
N ARG A 167 -2.51 -13.58 -1.04
CA ARG A 167 -2.07 -14.92 -0.62
C ARG A 167 -0.62 -15.19 -0.98
N THR A 168 -0.24 -14.79 -2.19
CA THR A 168 1.14 -14.94 -2.67
C THR A 168 2.11 -14.11 -1.82
N CYS A 169 1.77 -12.86 -1.51
CA CYS A 169 2.58 -11.99 -0.67
C CYS A 169 2.76 -12.56 0.74
N GLY A 170 1.69 -13.10 1.35
CA GLY A 170 1.79 -13.68 2.68
C GLY A 170 2.65 -14.94 2.71
N GLY A 171 2.52 -15.84 1.74
CA GLY A 171 3.43 -16.99 1.63
C GLY A 171 4.89 -16.60 1.36
N LEU A 172 5.10 -15.52 0.60
CA LEU A 172 6.44 -14.97 0.35
C LEU A 172 7.05 -14.40 1.64
N PHE A 173 6.27 -13.71 2.46
CA PHE A 173 6.75 -13.21 3.75
C PHE A 173 7.20 -14.33 4.69
N GLU A 174 6.42 -15.40 4.80
CA GLU A 174 6.82 -16.57 5.57
C GLU A 174 8.12 -17.22 5.04
N THR A 175 8.42 -17.05 3.75
CA THR A 175 9.66 -17.56 3.15
C THR A 175 10.86 -16.62 3.35
N MET A 176 10.62 -15.32 3.54
CA MET A 176 11.66 -14.28 3.66
C MET A 176 12.12 -14.05 5.09
N VAL A 177 11.26 -14.29 6.08
CA VAL A 177 11.57 -14.07 7.50
C VAL A 177 11.97 -15.43 8.11
N PRO A 178 13.23 -15.61 8.56
CA PRO A 178 13.66 -16.85 9.21
C PRO A 178 12.83 -17.15 10.47
N ASP A 179 12.53 -18.44 10.72
CA ASP A 179 11.75 -18.90 11.88
C ASP A 179 12.29 -18.38 13.22
N ASP A 180 13.61 -18.17 13.33
CA ASP A 180 14.28 -17.68 14.54
C ASP A 180 13.97 -16.20 14.87
N GLU A 181 13.64 -15.38 13.87
CA GLU A 181 13.19 -14.00 14.07
C GLU A 181 11.67 -13.92 14.29
N GLN A 182 10.90 -14.83 13.69
CA GLN A 182 9.47 -14.97 13.98
C GLN A 182 9.22 -15.33 15.46
N GLN A 183 10.10 -16.16 16.05
CA GLN A 183 10.04 -16.50 17.47
C GLN A 183 10.39 -15.35 18.42
N LYS A 184 11.28 -14.44 18.03
CA LYS A 184 11.57 -13.21 18.79
C LYS A 184 10.42 -12.19 18.71
N GLY A 185 9.66 -12.21 17.61
CA GLY A 185 8.44 -11.42 17.42
C GLY A 185 7.21 -11.93 18.17
N HIS A 186 7.27 -13.08 18.87
CA HIS A 186 6.16 -13.62 19.67
C HIS A 186 5.79 -12.79 20.92
N SER A 187 6.45 -11.65 21.17
CA SER A 187 5.93 -10.63 22.08
C SER A 187 4.84 -9.75 21.44
N VAL A 188 4.70 -9.79 20.11
CA VAL A 188 3.68 -9.08 19.34
C VAL A 188 2.49 -10.02 19.13
N GLN A 189 1.36 -9.71 19.76
CA GLN A 189 0.16 -10.55 19.78
C GLN A 189 -0.52 -10.74 18.41
N ASN A 190 -0.02 -10.11 17.33
CA ASN A 190 -0.62 -10.17 16.00
C ASN A 190 0.45 -10.41 14.89
N PRO A 191 0.37 -11.51 14.12
CA PRO A 191 1.32 -11.83 13.06
C PRO A 191 1.35 -10.80 11.92
N ALA A 192 0.22 -10.15 11.61
CA ALA A 192 0.21 -9.08 10.61
C ALA A 192 1.06 -7.87 11.04
N THR A 193 1.12 -7.61 12.35
CA THR A 193 2.00 -6.58 12.92
C THR A 193 3.47 -7.01 12.89
N ALA A 194 3.76 -8.31 13.01
CA ALA A 194 5.13 -8.83 12.89
C ALA A 194 5.68 -8.69 11.47
N ASP A 195 4.91 -9.08 10.45
CA ASP A 195 5.27 -8.93 9.03
C ASP A 195 5.49 -7.45 8.67
N LEU A 196 4.61 -6.58 9.18
CA LEU A 196 4.72 -5.13 9.03
C LEU A 196 6.03 -4.60 9.66
N CYS A 197 6.33 -4.99 10.90
CA CYS A 197 7.57 -4.61 11.58
C CYS A 197 8.81 -5.08 10.83
N ALA A 198 8.79 -6.28 10.26
CA ALA A 198 9.89 -6.81 9.45
C ALA A 198 10.10 -5.95 8.19
N VAL A 199 9.04 -5.71 7.41
CA VAL A 199 9.09 -4.85 6.21
C VAL A 199 9.64 -3.47 6.52
N LEU A 200 9.12 -2.86 7.58
CA LEU A 200 9.51 -1.52 8.01
C LEU A 200 10.97 -1.47 8.51
N SER A 201 11.44 -2.53 9.18
CA SER A 201 12.84 -2.64 9.60
C SER A 201 13.78 -2.76 8.40
N ILE A 202 13.43 -3.59 7.41
CA ILE A 202 14.19 -3.76 6.16
C ILE A 202 14.25 -2.44 5.38
N LEU A 203 13.12 -1.74 5.24
CA LEU A 203 13.07 -0.44 4.57
C LEU A 203 13.89 0.62 5.33
N GLY A 204 13.88 0.59 6.66
CA GLY A 204 14.72 1.43 7.50
C GLY A 204 16.22 1.18 7.29
N GLU A 205 16.64 -0.09 7.27
CA GLU A 205 18.03 -0.49 7.00
C GLU A 205 18.46 -0.03 5.59
N LEU A 206 17.63 -0.31 4.58
CA LEU A 206 17.85 0.10 3.20
C LEU A 206 17.98 1.62 3.07
N ALA A 207 17.17 2.39 3.79
CA ALA A 207 17.27 3.85 3.79
C ALA A 207 18.60 4.36 4.33
N VAL A 208 19.13 3.74 5.40
CA VAL A 208 20.42 4.11 6.02
C VAL A 208 21.59 3.71 5.12
N LEU A 209 21.61 2.48 4.62
CA LEU A 209 22.70 1.97 3.78
C LEU A 209 22.75 2.64 2.41
N SER A 210 21.60 3.07 1.89
CA SER A 210 21.49 3.63 0.55
C SER A 210 21.53 5.17 0.52
N GLU A 211 21.75 5.86 1.65
CA GLU A 211 21.83 7.33 1.71
C GLU A 211 22.89 7.93 0.76
N ARG A 212 23.87 7.13 0.33
CA ARG A 212 24.94 7.51 -0.63
C ARG A 212 24.85 6.81 -1.99
N ALA A 213 23.87 5.94 -2.21
CA ALA A 213 23.77 5.15 -3.43
C ALA A 213 23.20 5.98 -4.59
N ARG A 214 23.73 5.78 -5.81
CA ARG A 214 23.12 6.31 -7.03
C ARG A 214 21.95 5.40 -7.44
N PRO A 215 20.82 5.94 -7.94
CA PRO A 215 19.72 5.14 -8.45
C PRO A 215 20.20 4.11 -9.49
N GLY A 216 19.70 2.87 -9.41
CA GLY A 216 20.07 1.79 -10.34
C GLY A 216 21.42 1.12 -10.08
N THR A 217 22.19 1.56 -9.10
CA THR A 217 23.33 0.81 -8.56
C THR A 217 23.03 0.36 -7.14
N PRO A 218 23.28 -0.92 -6.79
CA PRO A 218 23.18 -1.38 -5.42
C PRO A 218 23.97 -0.44 -4.50
N ALA A 219 23.37 -0.07 -3.38
CA ALA A 219 24.10 0.48 -2.25
C ALA A 219 25.18 -0.50 -1.77
N GLU A 220 25.89 -0.19 -0.68
CA GLU A 220 26.60 -1.23 0.07
C GLU A 220 25.66 -2.43 0.25
N LYS A 221 26.16 -3.63 -0.10
CA LYS A 221 25.34 -4.85 -0.17
C LYS A 221 24.73 -5.15 1.19
N SER A 222 23.42 -4.92 1.36
CA SER A 222 22.67 -5.44 2.50
C SER A 222 22.45 -6.95 2.29
N PRO A 223 22.93 -7.82 3.19
CA PRO A 223 22.68 -9.25 3.11
C PRO A 223 21.18 -9.58 3.14
N VAL A 224 20.42 -8.85 3.97
CA VAL A 224 18.97 -9.02 4.11
C VAL A 224 18.25 -8.63 2.82
N ALA A 225 18.54 -7.46 2.26
CA ALA A 225 17.93 -7.04 1.00
C ALA A 225 18.30 -7.97 -0.17
N THR A 226 19.53 -8.48 -0.19
CA THR A 226 19.99 -9.45 -1.20
C THR A 226 19.24 -10.77 -1.08
N HIS A 227 19.05 -11.28 0.14
CA HIS A 227 18.29 -12.49 0.40
C HIS A 227 16.83 -12.35 -0.07
N ILE A 228 16.15 -11.28 0.35
CA ILE A 228 14.75 -11.01 -0.01
C ILE A 228 14.59 -10.84 -1.52
N ALA A 229 15.47 -10.08 -2.17
CA ALA A 229 15.46 -9.93 -3.62
C ALA A 229 15.68 -11.27 -4.32
N GLY A 230 16.52 -12.14 -3.77
CA GLY A 230 16.72 -13.52 -4.24
C GLY A 230 15.44 -14.35 -4.17
N VAL A 231 14.72 -14.34 -3.04
CA VAL A 231 13.43 -15.03 -2.88
C VAL A 231 12.39 -14.50 -3.86
N LEU A 232 12.27 -13.16 -3.98
CA LEU A 232 11.37 -12.52 -4.94
C LEU A 232 11.71 -12.90 -6.37
N LYS A 233 12.99 -12.84 -6.75
CA LYS A 233 13.45 -13.21 -8.08
C LYS A 233 13.15 -14.67 -8.40
N ASN A 234 13.39 -15.57 -7.46
CA ASN A 234 13.09 -17.00 -7.61
C ASN A 234 11.59 -17.23 -7.87
N TYR A 235 10.72 -16.56 -7.11
CA TYR A 235 9.28 -16.60 -7.35
C TYR A 235 8.88 -16.02 -8.72
N ILE A 236 9.35 -14.82 -9.07
CA ILE A 236 8.99 -14.14 -10.33
C ILE A 236 9.44 -14.97 -11.55
N GLN A 237 10.57 -15.67 -11.43
CA GLN A 237 11.11 -16.53 -12.49
C GLN A 237 10.50 -17.95 -12.49
N GLY A 238 9.52 -18.23 -11.63
CA GLY A 238 8.80 -19.51 -11.60
C GLY A 238 9.50 -20.64 -10.84
N GLY A 239 10.57 -20.35 -10.11
CA GLY A 239 11.26 -21.31 -9.25
C GLY A 239 10.54 -21.61 -7.94
N MET A 240 9.41 -20.96 -7.67
CA MET A 240 8.51 -21.26 -6.56
C MET A 240 7.08 -21.43 -7.07
N SER A 241 6.41 -22.48 -6.58
CA SER A 241 5.02 -22.73 -6.94
C SER A 241 4.08 -21.77 -6.22
N VAL A 242 3.11 -21.19 -6.97
CA VAL A 242 2.02 -20.41 -6.37
C VAL A 242 1.22 -21.26 -5.38
N ALA A 243 1.03 -22.55 -5.66
CA ALA A 243 0.31 -23.46 -4.76
C ALA A 243 1.09 -23.68 -3.45
N GLU A 244 2.42 -23.79 -3.53
CA GLU A 244 3.28 -23.88 -2.34
C GLU A 244 3.19 -22.60 -1.50
N LEU A 245 3.32 -21.44 -2.14
CA LEU A 245 3.16 -20.15 -1.46
C LEU A 245 1.79 -19.98 -0.81
N HIS A 246 0.73 -20.39 -1.50
CA HIS A 246 -0.62 -20.33 -0.95
C HIS A 246 -0.81 -21.32 0.20
N SER A 247 -0.10 -22.45 0.21
CA SER A 247 -0.12 -23.40 1.33
C SER A 247 0.61 -22.88 2.57
N LYS A 248 1.65 -22.06 2.36
CA LYS A 248 2.34 -21.34 3.43
C LYS A 248 1.46 -20.22 3.98
N PHE A 249 0.67 -19.56 3.13
CA PHE A 249 -0.26 -18.52 3.59
C PHE A 249 -1.27 -19.04 4.62
N LYS A 250 -0.93 -18.89 5.90
CA LYS A 250 -1.84 -19.15 7.01
C LYS A 250 -2.75 -17.95 7.16
N TYR A 251 -3.91 -17.98 6.51
CA TYR A 251 -5.02 -17.21 7.04
C TYR A 251 -5.33 -17.85 8.41
N ARG A 252 -4.88 -17.21 9.49
CA ARG A 252 -5.31 -17.56 10.84
C ARG A 252 -6.78 -17.14 10.93
N GLU A 253 -7.67 -17.97 10.40
CA GLU A 253 -9.12 -17.89 10.61
C GLU A 253 -9.41 -18.21 12.08
N SER A 254 -9.16 -17.26 12.98
CA SER A 254 -9.74 -17.24 14.34
C SER A 254 -9.40 -15.91 15.03
N GLU A 255 -10.30 -14.94 14.91
CA GLU A 255 -10.96 -14.20 16.01
C GLU A 255 -11.83 -13.06 15.47
#